data_AF-A0A1L8WRG5-F1
#
_entry.id   AF-A0A1L8WRG5-F1
#
_cell.length_a   1.000
_cell.length_b   1.000
_cell.length_c   1.000
_cell.angle_alpha   90.00
_cell.angle_beta   90.00
_cell.angle_gamma   90.00
#
_symmetry.space_group_name_H-M   'P 1'
#
loop_
_entity.id
_entity.type
_entity.pdbx_description
1 polymer ?
#
loop_
_entity_poly.entity_id
_entity_poly.type
_entity_poly.pdbx_seq_one_letter_code
_entity_poly.pdbx_strand_id
1 'polypeptide(L)'
;MAEIDYLNAATGNKIGNISENQALKKFLENKRSNSISSTKSVIGSLLGAAGGSEAIISLKAMFHDILPSMINLKEADVYCDLNCTPNYKILHRTNFVLLNGVGFDGHNASIFLKEIA
;
A
#
# COMPACT_ATOMS: atom_id res chain seq x y z
N MET A 1 12.28 13.99 6.00
CA MET A 1 11.22 12.96 5.84
C MET A 1 11.87 11.64 5.45
N ALA A 2 11.65 10.61 6.27
CA ALA A 2 12.19 9.26 6.10
C ALA A 2 11.74 8.64 4.76
N GLU A 3 12.57 7.74 4.24
CA GLU A 3 12.26 6.90 3.08
C GLU A 3 11.16 5.90 3.44
N ILE A 4 10.20 5.66 2.55
CA ILE A 4 9.10 4.71 2.79
C ILE A 4 9.45 3.41 2.12
N ASP A 5 9.73 2.38 2.93
CA ASP A 5 10.12 1.07 2.44
C ASP A 5 8.94 0.36 1.77
N TYR A 6 7.76 0.45 2.38
CA TYR A 6 6.57 -0.21 1.85
C TYR A 6 5.30 0.61 2.02
N LEU A 7 4.44 0.59 1.01
CA LEU A 7 3.14 1.21 1.01
C LEU A 7 2.03 0.17 0.77
N ASN A 8 1.14 0.03 1.75
CA ASN A 8 -0.10 -0.74 1.59
C ASN A 8 -1.23 0.20 1.16
N ALA A 9 -1.58 0.14 -0.12
CA ALA A 9 -2.49 1.05 -0.81
C ALA A 9 -3.96 0.69 -0.55
N ALA A 10 -4.81 1.72 -0.56
CA ALA A 10 -6.25 1.63 -0.44
C ALA A 10 -6.90 1.17 -1.75
N THR A 11 -6.58 -0.03 -2.25
CA THR A 11 -7.13 -0.45 -3.54
C THR A 11 -8.64 -0.66 -3.49
N GLY A 12 -9.30 -0.26 -4.57
CA GLY A 12 -10.73 -0.37 -4.75
C GLY A 12 -11.11 -0.31 -6.22
N ASN A 13 -12.04 0.58 -6.55
CA ASN A 13 -12.48 0.81 -7.92
C ASN A 13 -11.46 1.65 -8.72
N LYS A 14 -11.64 1.72 -10.04
CA LYS A 14 -10.74 2.43 -10.95
C LYS A 14 -10.51 3.90 -10.55
N ILE A 15 -11.56 4.59 -10.12
CA ILE A 15 -11.49 6.02 -9.76
C ILE A 15 -10.66 6.22 -8.48
N GLY A 16 -10.88 5.38 -7.46
CA GLY A 16 -10.12 5.41 -6.22
C GLY A 16 -8.63 5.16 -6.46
N ASN A 17 -8.29 4.15 -7.27
CA ASN A 17 -6.90 3.84 -7.60
C ASN A 17 -6.20 5.00 -8.32
N ILE A 18 -6.88 5.68 -9.26
CA ILE A 18 -6.33 6.86 -9.96
C ILE A 18 -6.13 8.02 -8.98
N SER A 19 -7.12 8.30 -8.13
CA SER A 19 -7.05 9.37 -7.14
C SER A 19 -5.92 9.13 -6.13
N GLU A 20 -5.80 7.91 -5.62
CA GLU A 20 -4.72 7.51 -4.72
C GLU A 20 -3.36 7.59 -5.42
N ASN A 21 -3.22 7.11 -6.66
CA ASN A 21 -1.98 7.23 -7.41
C ASN A 21 -1.52 8.69 -7.55
N GLN A 22 -2.44 9.59 -7.90
CA GLN A 22 -2.14 11.02 -8.00
C GLN A 22 -1.75 11.65 -6.66
N ALA A 23 -2.46 11.29 -5.59
CA ALA A 23 -2.14 11.76 -4.24
C ALA A 23 -0.76 11.28 -3.79
N LEU A 24 -0.45 10.00 -4.02
CA LEU A 24 0.84 9.41 -3.71
C LEU A 24 1.97 10.01 -4.54
N LYS A 25 1.77 10.28 -5.83
CA LYS A 25 2.74 11.00 -6.66
C LYS A 25 3.06 12.39 -6.11
N LYS A 26 2.04 13.14 -5.68
CA LYS A 26 2.24 14.45 -5.06
C LYS A 26 2.97 14.36 -3.72
N PHE A 27 2.61 13.37 -2.89
CA PHE A 27 3.21 13.17 -1.57
C PHE A 27 4.66 12.68 -1.65
N LEU A 28 4.93 11.78 -2.58
CA LEU A 28 6.26 11.23 -2.81
C LEU A 28 7.15 12.20 -3.59
N GLU A 29 6.57 13.13 -4.36
CA GLU A 29 7.26 14.05 -5.28
C GLU A 29 8.22 13.29 -6.22
N ASN A 30 9.49 13.19 -5.83
CA ASN A 30 10.59 12.48 -6.53
C ASN A 30 11.17 11.30 -5.72
N LYS A 31 10.67 11.06 -4.51
CA LYS A 31 11.06 9.91 -3.70
C LYS A 31 10.32 8.70 -4.22
N ARG A 32 11.01 7.57 -4.35
CA ARG A 32 10.34 6.31 -4.67
C ARG A 32 10.00 5.63 -3.35
N SER A 33 8.80 5.07 -3.26
CA SER A 33 8.60 3.97 -2.33
C SER A 33 9.27 2.74 -2.93
N ASN A 34 9.97 1.97 -2.10
CA ASN A 34 10.66 0.77 -2.58
C ASN A 34 9.65 -0.27 -3.10
N SER A 35 8.44 -0.29 -2.53
CA SER A 35 7.39 -1.22 -2.94
C SER A 35 6.00 -0.73 -2.56
N ILE A 36 5.06 -0.86 -3.49
CA ILE A 36 3.64 -0.55 -3.28
C ILE A 36 2.84 -1.83 -3.55
N SER A 37 1.90 -2.18 -2.67
CA SER A 37 0.96 -3.28 -2.95
C SER A 37 -0.39 -2.97 -2.32
N SER A 38 -1.39 -3.81 -2.59
CA SER A 38 -2.59 -3.80 -1.78
C SER A 38 -3.03 -5.19 -1.40
N THR A 39 -3.12 -5.38 -0.10
CA THR A 39 -3.52 -6.64 0.52
C THR A 39 -4.98 -6.99 0.27
N LYS A 40 -5.82 -6.00 -0.09
CA LYS A 40 -7.20 -6.22 -0.56
C LYS A 40 -7.28 -7.07 -1.83
N SER A 41 -6.21 -7.14 -2.63
CA SER A 41 -6.15 -8.07 -3.77
C SER A 41 -6.31 -9.54 -3.35
N VAL A 42 -5.93 -9.87 -2.12
CA VAL A 42 -6.02 -11.22 -1.54
C VAL A 42 -7.28 -11.37 -0.69
N ILE A 43 -7.50 -10.45 0.26
CA ILE A 43 -8.54 -10.60 1.30
C ILE A 43 -9.86 -9.90 0.95
N GLY A 44 -9.92 -9.18 -0.18
CA GLY A 44 -11.06 -8.34 -0.55
C GLY A 44 -11.18 -7.06 0.28
N SER A 45 -12.25 -6.29 0.03
CA SER A 45 -12.55 -5.08 0.80
C SER A 45 -13.37 -5.44 2.03
N LEU A 46 -12.74 -5.37 3.21
CA LEU A 46 -13.39 -5.65 4.50
C LEU A 46 -14.13 -4.44 5.10
N LEU A 47 -14.38 -3.40 4.28
CA LEU A 47 -15.05 -2.16 4.70
C LEU A 47 -14.40 -1.57 5.97
N GLY A 48 -15.16 -1.34 7.02
CA GLY A 48 -14.65 -0.78 8.29
C GLY A 48 -13.56 -1.63 8.95
N ALA A 49 -13.50 -2.94 8.68
CA ALA A 49 -12.47 -3.83 9.21
C ALA A 49 -11.17 -3.82 8.38
N ALA A 50 -11.15 -3.16 7.22
CA ALA A 50 -9.98 -3.12 6.34
C ALA A 50 -8.78 -2.47 7.04
N GLY A 51 -8.94 -1.30 7.66
CA GLY A 51 -7.82 -0.58 8.28
C GLY A 51 -7.08 -1.40 9.34
N GLY A 52 -7.81 -2.09 10.23
CA GLY A 52 -7.19 -2.94 11.26
C GLY A 52 -6.51 -4.18 10.66
N SER A 53 -7.16 -4.84 9.71
CA SER A 53 -6.62 -6.04 9.05
C SER A 53 -5.36 -5.73 8.25
N GLU A 54 -5.37 -4.63 7.50
CA GLU A 54 -4.24 -4.15 6.71
C GLU A 54 -3.07 -3.69 7.59
N ALA A 55 -3.36 -3.06 8.72
CA ALA A 55 -2.34 -2.70 9.70
C ALA A 55 -1.64 -3.94 10.29
N ILE A 56 -2.40 -4.98 10.65
CA ILE A 56 -1.83 -6.25 11.15
C ILE A 56 -0.95 -6.91 10.07
N ILE A 57 -1.41 -6.97 8.82
CA ILE A 57 -0.65 -7.56 7.72
C ILE A 57 0.65 -6.77 7.49
N SER A 58 0.59 -5.44 7.50
CA SER A 58 1.78 -4.60 7.34
C SER A 58 2.76 -4.71 8.49
N LEU A 59 2.28 -4.82 9.74
CA LEU A 59 3.15 -5.11 10.88
C LEU A 59 3.85 -6.46 10.73
N LYS A 60 3.12 -7.48 10.24
CA LYS A 60 3.72 -8.80 9.94
C LYS A 60 4.70 -8.73 8.78
N ALA A 61 4.44 -7.92 7.77
CA ALA A 61 5.35 -7.67 6.66
C ALA A 61 6.66 -7.06 7.14
N MET A 62 6.59 -6.05 8.02
CA MET A 62 7.75 -5.45 8.68
C MET A 62 8.50 -6.49 9.52
N PHE A 63 7.80 -7.20 10.41
CA PHE A 63 8.41 -8.15 11.33
C PHE A 63 9.15 -9.30 10.63
N HIS A 64 8.64 -9.75 9.47
CA HIS A 64 9.24 -10.84 8.72
C HIS A 64 10.17 -10.38 7.61
N ASP A 65 10.28 -9.07 7.34
CA ASP A 65 10.94 -8.52 6.15
C ASP A 65 10.42 -9.12 4.82
N ILE A 66 9.10 -9.36 4.77
CA ILE A 66 8.41 -9.92 3.60
C ILE A 66 7.28 -8.98 3.19
N LEU A 67 7.46 -8.33 2.04
CA LEU A 67 6.46 -7.44 1.46
C LEU A 67 5.37 -8.26 0.73
N PRO A 68 4.08 -8.03 1.04
CA PRO A 68 2.98 -8.67 0.35
C PRO A 68 2.97 -8.37 -1.15
N SER A 69 2.55 -9.36 -1.93
CA SER A 69 2.28 -9.20 -3.35
C SER A 69 0.88 -8.67 -3.60
N MET A 70 0.73 -7.89 -4.67
CA MET A 70 -0.56 -7.59 -5.28
C MET A 70 -0.90 -8.70 -6.28
N ILE A 71 -1.80 -9.60 -5.90
CA ILE A 71 -2.20 -10.72 -6.77
C ILE A 71 -3.15 -10.24 -7.88
N ASN A 72 -3.25 -11.01 -8.96
CA ASN A 72 -4.12 -10.75 -10.11
C ASN A 72 -3.78 -9.46 -10.91
N LEU A 73 -2.64 -8.82 -10.64
CA LEU A 73 -2.14 -7.71 -11.43
C LEU A 73 -1.48 -8.27 -12.70
N LYS A 74 -2.21 -8.24 -13.83
CA LYS A 74 -1.75 -8.75 -15.13
C LYS A 74 -1.06 -7.68 -15.97
N GLU A 75 -1.67 -6.50 -16.04
CA GLU A 75 -1.19 -5.36 -16.82
C GLU A 75 -1.25 -4.12 -15.94
N ALA A 76 -0.20 -3.29 -16.01
CA ALA A 76 -0.19 -2.01 -15.33
C ALA A 76 -1.20 -1.06 -16.01
N ASP A 77 -2.03 -0.38 -15.21
CA ASP A 77 -2.92 0.66 -15.73
C ASP A 77 -2.07 1.90 -16.07
N VAL A 78 -2.29 2.49 -17.24
CA VAL A 78 -1.61 3.73 -17.68
C VAL A 78 -1.82 4.89 -16.70
N TYR A 79 -2.92 4.88 -15.95
CA TYR A 79 -3.22 5.86 -14.91
C TYR A 79 -2.73 5.47 -13.51
N CYS A 80 -2.21 4.25 -13.34
CA CYS A 80 -1.65 3.72 -12.10
C CYS A 80 -0.27 3.09 -12.33
N ASP A 81 0.73 3.94 -12.55
CA ASP A 81 2.13 3.62 -12.90
C ASP A 81 3.09 3.58 -11.70
N LEU A 82 2.57 3.58 -10.47
CA LEU A 82 3.39 3.45 -9.27
C LEU A 82 4.00 2.04 -9.21
N ASN A 83 5.15 1.90 -8.52
CA ASN A 83 5.90 0.65 -8.44
C ASN A 83 5.16 -0.42 -7.61
N CYS A 84 4.15 -1.02 -8.23
CA CYS A 84 3.38 -2.10 -7.65
C CYS A 84 4.24 -3.36 -7.56
N THR A 85 3.98 -4.22 -6.56
CA THR A 85 4.61 -5.55 -6.42
C THR A 85 3.70 -6.62 -7.01
N PRO A 86 3.78 -6.95 -8.31
CA PRO A 86 2.87 -7.90 -8.93
C PRO A 86 3.20 -9.34 -8.55
N ASN A 87 2.18 -10.09 -8.13
CA ASN A 87 2.12 -11.56 -8.08
C ASN A 87 3.10 -12.30 -7.15
N TYR A 88 4.25 -11.73 -6.81
CA TYR A 88 5.30 -12.35 -6.00
C TYR A 88 5.69 -11.45 -4.83
N LYS A 89 5.87 -12.07 -3.66
CA LYS A 89 6.37 -11.39 -2.46
C LYS A 89 7.82 -10.91 -2.68
N ILE A 90 8.20 -9.83 -2.01
CA ILE A 90 9.57 -9.31 -2.03
C ILE A 90 10.18 -9.49 -0.64
N LEU A 91 11.42 -9.97 -0.58
CA LEU A 91 12.21 -9.94 0.66
C LEU A 91 12.90 -8.58 0.75
N HIS A 92 12.58 -7.80 1.77
CA HIS A 92 13.10 -6.46 1.93
C HIS A 92 13.08 -6.06 3.41
N ARG A 93 14.23 -5.56 3.91
CA ARG A 93 14.30 -5.05 5.29
C ARG A 93 13.43 -3.81 5.42
N THR A 94 12.40 -3.86 6.27
CA THR A 94 11.32 -2.85 6.22
C THR A 94 11.17 -2.12 7.55
N ASN A 95 11.69 -0.89 7.61
CA ASN A 95 11.68 -0.06 8.81
C ASN A 95 10.48 0.91 8.82
N PHE A 96 10.02 1.34 7.65
CA PHE A 96 8.97 2.34 7.50
C PHE A 96 7.85 1.86 6.58
N VAL A 97 6.62 1.79 7.10
CA VAL A 97 5.44 1.42 6.32
C VAL A 97 4.39 2.50 6.36
N LEU A 98 3.87 2.86 5.18
CA LEU A 98 2.68 3.69 5.05
C LEU A 98 1.48 2.82 4.68
N LEU A 99 0.42 2.96 5.46
CA LEU A 99 -0.88 2.37 5.22
C LEU A 99 -1.80 3.48 4.75
N ASN A 100 -2.53 3.27 3.66
CA ASN A 100 -3.51 4.23 3.21
C ASN A 100 -4.91 3.62 3.17
N GLY A 101 -5.92 4.44 3.49
CA GLY A 101 -7.33 4.08 3.50
C GLY A 101 -8.17 5.19 2.89
N VAL A 102 -8.96 4.83 1.89
CA VAL A 102 -9.93 5.71 1.22
C VAL A 102 -11.31 5.07 1.34
N GLY A 103 -12.15 5.67 2.18
CA GLY A 103 -13.52 5.25 2.44
C GLY A 103 -14.55 6.00 1.61
N PHE A 104 -15.81 5.55 1.68
CA PHE A 104 -16.94 6.24 1.08
C PHE A 104 -17.12 7.65 1.66
N ASP A 105 -17.81 8.53 0.93
CA ASP A 105 -18.08 9.93 1.32
C ASP A 105 -16.83 10.78 1.62
N GLY A 106 -15.67 10.39 1.06
CA GLY A 106 -14.44 11.18 1.14
C GLY A 106 -13.66 11.01 2.45
N HIS A 107 -13.94 9.97 3.23
CA HIS A 107 -13.18 9.66 4.44
C HIS A 107 -11.79 9.11 4.05
N ASN A 108 -10.74 9.90 4.29
CA ASN A 108 -9.36 9.49 4.04
C ASN A 108 -8.61 9.36 5.36
N ALA A 109 -7.88 8.26 5.53
CA ALA A 109 -7.04 8.03 6.70
C ALA A 109 -5.75 7.34 6.29
N SER A 110 -4.63 7.74 6.88
CA SER A 110 -3.33 7.10 6.67
C SER A 110 -2.69 6.80 8.01
N ILE A 111 -1.99 5.68 8.10
CA ILE A 111 -1.25 5.27 9.29
C ILE A 111 0.20 5.04 8.89
N PHE A 112 1.13 5.65 9.63
CA PHE A 112 2.56 5.45 9.44
C PHE A 112 3.10 4.57 10.56
N LEU A 113 3.75 3.47 10.20
CA LEU A 113 4.37 2.53 11.10
C LEU A 113 5.89 2.64 10.99
N LYS A 114 6.55 2.60 12.14
CA LYS A 114 8.01 2.60 12.25
C LYS A 114 8.44 1.43 13.11
N GLU A 115 9.42 0.67 12.64
CA GLU A 115 10.08 -0.36 13.43
C GLU A 115 10.76 0.27 14.65
N ILE A 116 10.54 -0.34 15.81
CA ILE A 116 11.17 0.06 17.07
C ILE A 116 12.21 -1.00 17.37
N ALA A 117 13.47 -0.58 17.50
CA ALA A 117 14.59 -1.44 17.86
C ALA A 117 14.46 -1.97 19.30
#